data_AF-A0AA38R960-F1
#
_entry.id   AF-A0AA38R960-F1
#
_cell.length_a   1.000
_cell.length_b   1.000
_cell.length_c   1.000
_cell.angle_alpha   90.00
_cell.angle_beta   90.00
_cell.angle_gamma   90.00
#
_symmetry.space_group_name_H-M   'P 1'
#
loop_
_entity.id
_entity.type
_entity.pdbx_description
1 polymer ?
#
loop_
_entity_poly.entity_id
_entity_poly.type
_entity_poly.pdbx_seq_one_letter_code
_entity_poly.pdbx_strand_id
1 'polypeptide(L)'
;MGSAKSPIVTAVPHAEITSTRPQATRLSEKLKDPGIGRANIAATPEAPNGTPGWSEKHKDKTVVQQHILFFDTDGDGIIWPLDTYRGFRELGFNIPFSLITIIINIAFSFPTRIAHTYLPDPFFRIYIDSIHRSKHGSDTGVIDREGRFVPQAFEDMFAAIDTDGDGCLSLGDLWALIGRNKVVADFFGWTAQIFEWGTVWLLFQQDGLVSKEDLRRCYDGSIFYEIRERRQSAAKFISRILTEEERTAASRILEPITGKQTETSVEAIKENNKREAPSSLVGTAARFMASRFAAKEAVFKAAPDRIGFQDVIIRKKPSGEPFAILKAKDGIRQDREVLLSISHDGDYATAVAIVALDEAYATEPQQQ
;
A
#
# COMPACT_ATOMS: atom_id res chain seq x y z
N MET A 1 8.68 46.77 -14.98
CA MET A 1 9.64 46.57 -13.87
C MET A 1 8.86 46.04 -12.68
N GLY A 2 8.90 44.73 -12.44
CA GLY A 2 8.25 44.13 -11.27
C GLY A 2 9.01 44.56 -10.02
N SER A 3 8.32 45.16 -9.05
CA SER A 3 8.87 45.47 -7.74
C SER A 3 9.50 44.21 -7.16
N ALA A 4 10.84 44.17 -7.06
CA ALA A 4 11.53 43.13 -6.32
C ALA A 4 11.01 43.20 -4.89
N LYS A 5 10.19 42.22 -4.50
CA LYS A 5 9.69 42.13 -3.12
C LYS A 5 10.92 42.05 -2.22
N SER A 6 10.99 42.93 -1.22
CA SER A 6 12.03 42.87 -0.18
C SER A 6 12.11 41.44 0.35
N PRO A 7 13.32 40.88 0.57
CA PRO A 7 13.44 39.52 1.08
C PRO A 7 12.74 39.43 2.45
N ILE A 8 11.77 38.53 2.55
CA ILE A 8 11.09 38.22 3.82
C ILE A 8 12.11 37.52 4.71
N VAL A 9 12.31 38.02 5.92
CA VAL A 9 13.21 37.38 6.89
C VAL A 9 12.50 36.15 7.47
N THR A 10 12.98 34.95 7.13
CA THR A 10 12.41 33.67 7.58
C THR A 10 13.24 32.98 8.66
N ALA A 11 14.43 33.48 8.97
CA ALA A 11 15.34 32.93 9.97
C ALA A 11 16.04 34.03 10.77
N VAL A 12 16.34 33.79 12.05
CA VAL A 12 17.05 34.72 12.93
C VAL A 12 18.23 34.06 13.65
N PRO A 13 19.38 34.74 13.84
CA PRO A 13 20.61 34.11 14.35
C PRO A 13 20.51 33.47 15.74
N HIS A 14 19.64 34.00 16.62
CA HIS A 14 19.48 33.52 17.99
C HIS A 14 18.35 32.49 18.17
N ALA A 15 17.74 32.03 17.07
CA ALA A 15 16.76 30.95 17.08
C ALA A 15 17.12 29.91 16.01
N GLU A 16 18.07 29.04 16.32
CA GLU A 16 18.64 28.04 15.41
C GLU A 16 17.59 27.23 14.64
N ILE A 17 16.47 26.89 15.29
CA ILE A 17 15.36 26.14 14.69
C ILE A 17 14.80 26.83 13.43
N THR A 18 14.83 28.16 13.36
CA THR A 18 14.36 28.91 12.19
C THR A 18 15.29 28.80 10.98
N SER A 19 16.57 28.48 11.20
CA SER A 19 17.57 28.27 10.14
C SER A 19 17.64 26.80 9.72
N THR A 20 17.43 25.86 10.64
CA THR A 20 17.51 24.41 10.35
C THR A 20 16.22 23.82 9.78
N ARG A 21 15.10 24.57 9.84
CA ARG A 21 13.79 24.16 9.31
C ARG A 21 13.25 25.24 8.36
N PRO A 22 13.82 25.36 7.14
CA PRO A 22 13.43 26.41 6.21
C PRO A 22 12.01 26.23 5.68
N GLN A 23 11.43 27.33 5.19
CA GLN A 23 10.14 27.36 4.51
C GLN A 23 10.30 27.34 2.99
N ALA A 24 9.27 26.86 2.28
CA ALA A 24 9.19 26.89 0.82
C ALA A 24 8.86 28.31 0.31
N THR A 25 9.87 29.18 0.23
CA THR A 25 9.70 30.63 -0.02
C THR A 25 9.30 31.00 -1.46
N ARG A 26 9.53 30.12 -2.45
CA ARG A 26 9.31 30.40 -3.88
C ARG A 26 8.11 29.66 -4.46
N LEU A 27 7.23 29.13 -3.61
CA LEU A 27 6.11 28.31 -4.04
C LEU A 27 5.12 29.05 -4.95
N SER A 28 4.96 30.37 -4.75
CA SER A 28 4.09 31.21 -5.58
C SER A 28 4.50 31.29 -7.06
N GLU A 29 5.74 30.92 -7.39
CA GLU A 29 6.23 30.84 -8.78
C GLU A 29 5.70 29.60 -9.50
N LYS A 30 5.35 28.55 -8.76
CA LYS A 30 4.91 27.25 -9.28
C LYS A 30 3.43 26.97 -9.06
N LEU A 31 2.86 27.52 -7.98
CA LEU A 31 1.46 27.32 -7.61
C LEU A 31 0.84 28.67 -7.21
N LYS A 32 -0.29 29.01 -7.83
CA LYS A 32 -1.01 30.26 -7.53
C LYS A 32 -1.52 30.25 -6.09
N ASP A 33 -1.27 31.32 -5.32
CA ASP A 33 -1.80 31.53 -3.96
C ASP A 33 -1.70 30.29 -3.05
N PRO A 34 -0.49 29.77 -2.78
CA PRO A 34 -0.31 28.49 -2.11
C PRO A 34 -0.66 28.51 -0.62
N GLY A 35 -0.75 29.69 0.01
CA GLY A 35 -1.19 29.85 1.39
C GLY A 35 -2.71 29.72 1.59
N ILE A 36 -3.51 29.70 0.51
CA ILE A 36 -4.96 29.56 0.60
C ILE A 36 -5.31 28.06 0.69
N GLY A 37 -6.05 27.66 1.72
CA GLY A 37 -6.58 26.30 1.85
C GLY A 37 -7.49 25.91 0.67
N ARG A 38 -7.20 24.77 0.04
CA ARG A 38 -7.94 24.16 -1.06
C ARG A 38 -9.01 23.24 -0.49
N ALA A 39 -10.27 23.58 -0.74
CA ALA A 39 -11.40 22.86 -0.17
C ALA A 39 -11.37 21.37 -0.51
N ASN A 40 -11.25 21.02 -1.80
CA ASN A 40 -11.44 19.66 -2.31
C ASN A 40 -10.26 19.14 -3.14
N ILE A 41 -9.09 19.78 -3.12
CA ILE A 41 -7.92 19.41 -3.94
C ILE A 41 -6.65 19.43 -3.11
N ALA A 42 -5.89 18.32 -3.09
CA ALA A 42 -4.53 18.29 -2.55
C ALA A 42 -3.51 18.74 -3.60
N ALA A 43 -3.39 20.06 -3.82
CA ALA A 43 -2.57 20.64 -4.88
C ALA A 43 -1.11 20.89 -4.46
N THR A 44 -0.16 20.48 -5.29
CA THR A 44 1.29 20.71 -5.14
C THR A 44 1.87 21.27 -6.44
N PRO A 45 3.14 21.73 -6.49
CA PRO A 45 3.79 22.11 -7.74
C PRO A 45 3.82 21.01 -8.79
N GLU A 46 4.04 19.77 -8.36
CA GLU A 46 4.09 18.60 -9.25
C GLU A 46 2.69 18.17 -9.72
N ALA A 47 1.66 18.40 -8.90
CA ALA A 47 0.27 18.09 -9.18
C ALA A 47 -0.65 19.30 -8.84
N PRO A 48 -0.64 20.38 -9.65
CA PRO A 48 -1.36 21.62 -9.32
C PRO A 48 -2.88 21.45 -9.31
N ASN A 49 -3.39 20.45 -10.03
CA ASN A 49 -4.80 20.08 -10.07
C ASN A 49 -5.13 18.87 -9.17
N GLY A 50 -4.18 18.44 -8.33
CA GLY A 50 -4.27 17.24 -7.50
C GLY A 50 -4.34 15.95 -8.33
N THR A 51 -4.92 14.91 -7.74
CA THR A 51 -5.10 13.61 -8.39
C THR A 51 -6.07 13.73 -9.58
N PRO A 52 -5.70 13.29 -10.80
CA PRO A 52 -6.53 13.44 -12.00
C PRO A 52 -7.95 12.89 -11.83
N GLY A 53 -8.98 13.72 -12.08
CA GLY A 53 -10.39 13.35 -11.99
C GLY A 53 -10.94 13.18 -10.57
N TRP A 54 -10.09 13.20 -9.54
CA TRP A 54 -10.50 12.95 -8.15
C TRP A 54 -11.32 14.08 -7.56
N SER A 55 -10.89 15.32 -7.79
CA SER A 55 -11.52 16.52 -7.26
C SER A 55 -12.92 16.76 -7.84
N GLU A 56 -13.13 16.47 -9.12
CA GLU A 56 -14.46 16.57 -9.76
C GLU A 56 -15.42 15.50 -9.20
N LYS A 57 -14.92 14.26 -9.03
CA LYS A 57 -15.71 13.17 -8.45
C LYS A 57 -16.15 13.47 -7.01
N HIS A 58 -15.34 14.21 -6.26
CA HIS A 58 -15.60 14.54 -4.85
C HIS A 58 -15.73 16.05 -4.60
N LYS A 59 -16.32 16.78 -5.55
CA LYS A 59 -16.42 18.25 -5.49
C LYS A 59 -17.17 18.80 -4.28
N ASP A 60 -18.09 18.00 -3.74
CA ASP A 60 -18.92 18.35 -2.59
C ASP A 60 -18.30 17.92 -1.24
N LYS A 61 -17.02 17.50 -1.24
CA LYS A 61 -16.32 17.00 -0.04
C LYS A 61 -15.01 17.73 0.15
N THR A 62 -14.72 18.10 1.39
CA THR A 62 -13.41 18.65 1.74
C THR A 62 -12.31 17.60 1.61
N VAL A 63 -11.04 18.00 1.51
CA VAL A 63 -9.91 17.06 1.38
C VAL A 63 -9.88 16.05 2.53
N VAL A 64 -10.10 16.50 3.78
CA VAL A 64 -10.16 15.57 4.92
C VAL A 64 -11.37 14.64 4.89
N GLN A 65 -12.50 15.08 4.32
CA GLN A 65 -13.63 14.19 4.10
C GLN A 65 -13.26 13.13 3.06
N GLN A 66 -12.63 13.53 1.94
CA GLN A 66 -12.15 12.61 0.91
C GLN A 66 -11.18 11.56 1.47
N HIS A 67 -10.26 11.96 2.36
CA HIS A 67 -9.33 11.07 3.05
C HIS A 67 -10.02 9.85 3.68
N ILE A 68 -11.14 10.07 4.37
CA ILE A 68 -11.82 9.02 5.12
C ILE A 68 -12.92 8.29 4.34
N LEU A 69 -13.30 8.76 3.15
CA LEU A 69 -14.35 8.12 2.33
C LEU A 69 -14.05 6.67 2.00
N PHE A 70 -12.78 6.28 1.91
CA PHE A 70 -12.40 4.89 1.69
C PHE A 70 -12.95 3.93 2.77
N PHE A 71 -13.09 4.42 3.99
CA PHE A 71 -13.58 3.65 5.14
C PHE A 71 -15.10 3.70 5.28
N ASP A 72 -15.82 4.45 4.44
CA ASP A 72 -17.29 4.50 4.41
C ASP A 72 -17.80 3.49 3.38
N THR A 73 -17.96 2.24 3.80
CA THR A 73 -18.12 1.13 2.84
C THR A 73 -19.50 1.07 2.18
N ASP A 74 -20.54 1.57 2.85
CA ASP A 74 -21.91 1.64 2.33
C ASP A 74 -22.31 3.06 1.86
N GLY A 75 -21.49 4.08 2.16
CA GLY A 75 -21.66 5.43 1.62
C GLY A 75 -22.74 6.23 2.33
N ASP A 76 -23.11 5.84 3.55
CA ASP A 76 -24.13 6.53 4.34
C ASP A 76 -23.58 7.77 5.09
N GLY A 77 -22.27 7.99 5.03
CA GLY A 77 -21.58 9.09 5.71
C GLY A 77 -21.19 8.79 7.16
N ILE A 78 -21.31 7.54 7.60
CA ILE A 78 -21.06 7.08 8.97
C ILE A 78 -20.10 5.88 8.95
N ILE A 79 -18.94 6.04 9.55
CA ILE A 79 -17.94 4.97 9.61
C ILE A 79 -18.09 4.21 10.92
N TRP A 80 -18.44 2.93 10.84
CA TRP A 80 -18.48 2.03 11.99
C TRP A 80 -17.09 1.48 12.32
N PRO A 81 -16.86 1.01 13.56
CA PRO A 81 -15.62 0.31 13.90
C PRO A 81 -15.29 -0.86 12.95
N LEU A 82 -16.32 -1.55 12.46
CA LEU A 82 -16.15 -2.65 11.52
C LEU A 82 -15.73 -2.16 10.12
N ASP A 83 -16.16 -0.97 9.71
CA ASP A 83 -15.75 -0.40 8.42
C ASP A 83 -14.28 0.03 8.46
N THR A 84 -13.85 0.66 9.56
CA THR A 84 -12.43 0.93 9.81
C THR A 84 -11.62 -0.36 9.72
N TYR A 85 -12.02 -1.41 10.47
CA TYR A 85 -11.34 -2.71 10.41
C TYR A 85 -11.25 -3.24 8.97
N ARG A 86 -12.36 -3.25 8.23
CA ARG A 86 -12.41 -3.73 6.84
C ARG A 86 -11.49 -2.91 5.94
N GLY A 87 -11.50 -1.58 6.05
CA GLY A 87 -10.64 -0.70 5.27
C GLY A 87 -9.16 -1.01 5.48
N PHE A 88 -8.71 -1.15 6.73
CA PHE A 88 -7.32 -1.55 7.01
C PHE A 88 -6.98 -2.94 6.46
N ARG A 89 -7.94 -3.89 6.50
CA ARG A 89 -7.76 -5.21 5.86
C ARG A 89 -7.65 -5.13 4.34
N GLU A 90 -8.44 -4.26 3.70
CA GLU A 90 -8.38 -4.02 2.25
C GLU A 90 -7.04 -3.39 1.83
N LEU A 91 -6.49 -2.50 2.65
CA LEU A 91 -5.16 -1.90 2.48
C LEU A 91 -4.01 -2.90 2.69
N GLY A 92 -4.28 -4.03 3.36
CA GLY A 92 -3.32 -5.13 3.52
C GLY A 92 -2.70 -5.25 4.91
N PHE A 93 -3.14 -4.45 5.88
CA PHE A 93 -2.73 -4.62 7.27
C PHE A 93 -3.19 -5.96 7.82
N ASN A 94 -2.38 -6.61 8.65
CA ASN A 94 -2.72 -7.89 9.27
C ASN A 94 -3.88 -7.77 10.27
N ILE A 95 -4.41 -8.90 10.72
CA ILE A 95 -5.56 -8.94 11.65
C ILE A 95 -5.24 -8.23 12.97
N PRO A 96 -4.11 -8.49 13.66
CA PRO A 96 -3.79 -7.80 14.91
C PRO A 96 -3.77 -6.28 14.77
N PHE A 97 -3.10 -5.75 13.73
CA PHE A 97 -3.05 -4.31 13.49
C PHE A 97 -4.44 -3.74 13.19
N SER A 98 -5.23 -4.43 12.36
CA SER A 98 -6.59 -4.01 12.00
C SER A 98 -7.54 -4.04 13.21
N LEU A 99 -7.31 -4.88 14.21
CA LEU A 99 -8.09 -4.85 15.46
C LEU A 99 -7.73 -3.64 16.32
N ILE A 100 -6.46 -3.24 16.35
CA ILE A 100 -6.00 -2.07 17.11
C ILE A 100 -6.60 -0.77 16.55
N THR A 101 -6.94 -0.70 15.27
CA THR A 101 -7.51 0.52 14.65
C THR A 101 -8.87 0.92 15.22
N ILE A 102 -9.51 0.10 16.05
CA ILE A 102 -10.69 0.49 16.84
C ILE A 102 -10.44 1.76 17.68
N ILE A 103 -9.19 2.02 18.05
CA ILE A 103 -8.80 3.25 18.77
C ILE A 103 -9.16 4.52 18.00
N ILE A 104 -9.18 4.46 16.65
CA ILE A 104 -9.55 5.59 15.79
C ILE A 104 -11.02 5.96 16.03
N ASN A 105 -11.90 4.95 16.02
CA ASN A 105 -13.33 5.11 16.31
C ASN A 105 -13.58 5.62 17.73
N ILE A 106 -12.86 5.09 18.71
CA ILE A 106 -12.93 5.55 20.10
C ILE A 106 -12.53 7.03 20.20
N ALA A 107 -11.44 7.42 19.54
CA ALA A 107 -10.92 8.78 19.57
C ALA A 107 -11.81 9.79 18.83
N PHE A 108 -12.34 9.43 17.66
CA PHE A 108 -13.02 10.37 16.76
C PHE A 108 -14.55 10.36 16.86
N SER A 109 -15.15 9.36 17.51
CA SER A 109 -16.61 9.28 17.68
C SER A 109 -17.19 10.52 18.35
N PHE A 110 -16.70 10.88 19.54
CA PHE A 110 -17.25 12.02 20.28
C PHE A 110 -16.96 13.39 19.61
N PRO A 111 -15.73 13.68 19.13
CA PRO A 111 -15.43 14.92 18.43
C PRO A 111 -16.30 15.17 17.20
N THR A 112 -16.60 14.13 16.41
CA THR A 112 -17.48 14.26 15.24
C THR A 112 -18.95 14.36 15.67
N ARG A 113 -19.39 13.54 16.63
CA ARG A 113 -20.78 13.54 17.10
C ARG A 113 -21.23 14.83 17.76
N ILE A 114 -20.34 15.60 18.38
CA ILE A 114 -20.72 16.85 19.08
C ILE A 114 -21.31 17.92 18.14
N ALA A 115 -21.13 17.77 16.82
CA ALA A 115 -21.84 18.59 15.83
C ALA A 115 -23.35 18.31 15.78
N HIS A 116 -23.76 17.10 16.18
CA HIS A 116 -25.14 16.59 16.11
C HIS A 116 -25.80 16.52 17.48
N THR A 117 -25.06 16.11 18.52
CA THR A 117 -25.57 15.97 19.89
C THR A 117 -24.44 15.96 20.92
N TYR A 118 -24.73 16.39 22.15
CA TYR A 118 -23.80 16.34 23.28
C TYR A 118 -23.64 14.94 23.89
N LEU A 119 -24.46 13.96 23.49
CA LEU A 119 -24.36 12.60 23.99
C LEU A 119 -23.25 11.81 23.27
N PRO A 120 -22.48 10.95 23.98
CA PRO A 120 -21.48 10.08 23.36
C PRO A 120 -22.14 8.93 22.59
N ASP A 121 -21.57 8.53 21.45
CA ASP A 121 -22.10 7.42 20.64
C ASP A 121 -21.72 6.08 21.29
N PRO A 122 -22.68 5.28 21.78
CA PRO A 122 -22.37 3.99 22.38
C PRO A 122 -21.77 2.99 21.37
N PHE A 123 -21.90 3.25 20.06
CA PHE A 123 -21.35 2.42 19.00
C PHE A 123 -20.05 2.96 18.40
N PHE A 124 -19.50 4.05 18.95
CA PHE A 124 -18.22 4.64 18.52
C PHE A 124 -18.15 4.95 17.00
N ARG A 125 -19.26 5.42 16.43
CA ARG A 125 -19.35 5.78 15.02
C ARG A 125 -18.69 7.13 14.75
N ILE A 126 -18.04 7.26 13.59
CA ILE A 126 -17.45 8.51 13.12
C ILE A 126 -18.36 9.13 12.06
N TYR A 127 -18.65 10.42 12.18
CA TYR A 127 -19.52 11.15 11.24
C TYR A 127 -18.67 11.96 10.27
N ILE A 128 -18.78 11.67 8.96
CA ILE A 128 -17.88 12.23 7.94
C ILE A 128 -18.06 13.73 7.78
N ASP A 129 -19.29 14.22 7.87
CA ASP A 129 -19.63 15.64 7.70
C ASP A 129 -18.86 16.56 8.68
N SER A 130 -18.57 16.04 9.86
CA SER A 130 -17.99 16.75 11.00
C SER A 130 -16.56 16.30 11.33
N ILE A 131 -15.91 15.51 10.46
CA ILE A 131 -14.54 15.00 10.68
C ILE A 131 -13.48 16.08 10.91
N HIS A 132 -13.68 17.28 10.34
CA HIS A 132 -12.78 18.43 10.54
C HIS A 132 -12.59 18.81 12.02
N ARG A 133 -13.50 18.37 12.91
CA ARG A 133 -13.41 18.56 14.36
C ARG A 133 -12.41 17.60 15.05
N SER A 134 -11.99 16.52 14.39
CA SER A 134 -11.05 15.52 14.92
C SER A 134 -9.57 15.92 14.76
N LYS A 135 -9.30 17.22 14.62
CA LYS A 135 -7.95 17.80 14.51
C LYS A 135 -7.28 17.90 15.89
N HIS A 136 -5.98 17.63 15.98
CA HIS A 136 -5.19 17.79 17.20
C HIS A 136 -4.11 18.88 17.09
N GLY A 137 -3.50 19.27 18.21
CA GLY A 137 -2.58 20.42 18.25
C GLY A 137 -1.22 20.14 17.61
N SER A 138 -0.77 18.89 17.65
CA SER A 138 0.55 18.44 17.19
C SER A 138 0.57 17.93 15.75
N ASP A 139 -0.45 18.26 14.94
CA ASP A 139 -0.46 17.87 13.53
C ASP A 139 0.44 18.77 12.66
N THR A 140 0.55 18.45 11.37
CA THR A 140 1.41 19.20 10.44
C THR A 140 0.86 20.55 10.01
N GLY A 141 -0.41 20.85 10.28
CA GLY A 141 -1.10 22.01 9.73
C GLY A 141 -1.45 21.92 8.24
N VAL A 142 -1.15 20.79 7.57
CA VAL A 142 -1.47 20.58 6.14
C VAL A 142 -2.97 20.59 5.89
N ILE A 143 -3.74 20.05 6.82
CA ILE A 143 -5.19 20.19 6.82
C ILE A 143 -5.56 21.32 7.78
N ASP A 144 -6.26 22.34 7.30
CA ASP A 144 -6.75 23.43 8.16
C ASP A 144 -7.93 22.98 9.05
N ARG A 145 -8.42 23.87 9.92
CA ARG A 145 -9.52 23.56 10.85
C ARG A 145 -10.86 23.32 10.16
N GLU A 146 -11.00 23.74 8.91
CA GLU A 146 -12.19 23.51 8.09
C GLU A 146 -12.04 22.30 7.17
N GLY A 147 -10.92 21.58 7.26
CA GLY A 147 -10.68 20.35 6.50
C GLY A 147 -10.09 20.56 5.11
N ARG A 148 -9.61 21.77 4.79
CA ARG A 148 -9.00 22.11 3.51
C ARG A 148 -7.51 21.77 3.51
N PHE A 149 -6.97 21.42 2.36
CA PHE A 149 -5.53 21.20 2.19
C PHE A 149 -4.80 22.53 1.98
N VAL A 150 -3.74 22.80 2.71
CA VAL A 150 -2.93 24.03 2.61
C VAL A 150 -1.62 23.70 1.88
N PRO A 151 -1.48 24.05 0.57
CA PRO A 151 -0.28 23.72 -0.19
C PRO A 151 1.01 24.25 0.44
N GLN A 152 1.00 25.47 0.95
CA GLN A 152 2.17 26.05 1.61
C GLN A 152 2.63 25.21 2.81
N ALA A 153 1.70 24.74 3.67
CA ALA A 153 2.05 23.93 4.82
C ALA A 153 2.62 22.56 4.43
N PHE A 154 2.13 21.97 3.34
CA PHE A 154 2.66 20.71 2.81
C PHE A 154 4.08 20.87 2.26
N GLU A 155 4.33 21.95 1.52
CA GLU A 155 5.66 22.23 0.98
C GLU A 155 6.66 22.68 2.05
N ASP A 156 6.21 23.43 3.07
CA ASP A 156 7.01 23.79 4.26
C ASP A 156 7.34 22.56 5.13
N MET A 157 6.51 21.52 5.09
CA MET A 157 6.81 20.26 5.75
C MET A 157 8.01 19.59 5.08
N PHE A 158 7.98 19.45 3.74
CA PHE A 158 9.08 18.86 2.97
C PHE A 158 10.34 19.72 3.04
N ALA A 159 10.26 21.03 2.82
CA ALA A 159 11.42 21.92 2.86
C ALA A 159 12.21 21.84 4.18
N ALA A 160 11.52 21.53 5.28
CA ALA A 160 12.13 21.44 6.60
C ALA A 160 12.59 20.03 7.02
N ILE A 161 12.22 18.98 6.27
CA ILE A 161 12.45 17.58 6.67
C ILE A 161 13.25 16.82 5.60
N ASP A 162 12.89 16.99 4.33
CA ASP A 162 13.60 16.43 3.17
C ASP A 162 14.88 17.25 2.91
N THR A 163 15.94 16.90 3.65
CA THR A 163 17.20 17.68 3.66
C THR A 163 18.14 17.36 2.51
N ASP A 164 18.03 16.18 1.90
CA ASP A 164 18.76 15.80 0.69
C ASP A 164 18.02 16.18 -0.60
N GLY A 165 16.73 16.53 -0.50
CA GLY A 165 15.94 17.10 -1.59
C GLY A 165 15.53 16.06 -2.64
N ASP A 166 15.46 14.79 -2.27
CA ASP A 166 15.12 13.70 -3.17
C ASP A 166 13.59 13.55 -3.37
N GLY A 167 12.79 14.34 -2.65
CA GLY A 167 11.33 14.31 -2.69
C GLY A 167 10.74 13.11 -1.98
N CYS A 168 11.49 12.45 -1.11
CA CYS A 168 11.10 11.30 -0.31
C CYS A 168 11.38 11.53 1.18
N LEU A 169 10.75 10.71 2.02
CA LEU A 169 10.95 10.74 3.47
C LEU A 169 11.41 9.36 3.95
N SER A 170 12.56 9.32 4.61
CA SER A 170 13.04 8.14 5.31
C SER A 170 12.34 7.95 6.66
N LEU A 171 12.59 6.83 7.34
CA LEU A 171 12.07 6.61 8.70
C LEU A 171 12.61 7.66 9.67
N GLY A 172 13.87 8.08 9.49
CA GLY A 172 14.49 9.11 10.32
C GLY A 172 13.79 10.46 10.16
N ASP A 173 13.40 10.79 8.93
CA ASP A 173 12.69 12.02 8.60
C ASP A 173 11.28 12.05 9.21
N LEU A 174 10.56 10.92 9.17
CA LEU A 174 9.27 10.80 9.84
C LEU A 174 9.39 10.95 11.36
N TRP A 175 10.44 10.38 11.98
CA TRP A 175 10.71 10.58 13.41
C TRP A 175 11.06 12.03 13.74
N ALA A 176 11.83 12.71 12.89
CA ALA A 176 12.14 14.13 13.03
C ALA A 176 10.87 15.00 12.91
N LEU A 177 9.96 14.66 11.99
CA LEU A 177 8.66 15.31 11.81
C LEU A 177 7.75 15.14 13.04
N ILE A 178 7.62 13.92 13.55
CA ILE A 178 6.94 13.61 14.82
C ILE A 178 7.52 14.49 15.94
N GLY A 179 8.85 14.51 16.11
CA GLY A 179 9.50 15.31 17.15
C GLY A 179 9.24 16.81 17.01
N ARG A 180 9.27 17.32 15.77
CA ARG A 180 9.06 18.74 15.43
C ARG A 180 7.67 19.24 15.81
N ASN A 181 6.63 18.46 15.57
CA ASN A 181 5.25 18.97 15.66
C ASN A 181 4.66 18.90 17.08
N LYS A 182 5.34 18.27 18.05
CA LYS A 182 4.83 18.16 19.43
C LYS A 182 4.64 19.55 20.03
N VAL A 183 3.40 19.86 20.43
CA VAL A 183 3.07 21.09 21.19
C VAL A 183 2.76 20.79 22.66
N VAL A 184 2.83 21.82 23.50
CA VAL A 184 2.61 21.70 24.95
C VAL A 184 1.21 21.14 25.25
N ALA A 185 1.16 20.19 26.18
CA ALA A 185 -0.07 19.59 26.74
C ALA A 185 -0.99 18.87 25.73
N ASP A 186 -0.52 18.57 24.53
CA ASP A 186 -1.28 17.77 23.55
C ASP A 186 -0.91 16.28 23.60
N PHE A 187 -1.15 15.66 24.76
CA PHE A 187 -0.84 14.23 24.98
C PHE A 187 -1.53 13.33 23.96
N PHE A 188 -2.76 13.68 23.55
CA PHE A 188 -3.48 12.97 22.50
C PHE A 188 -2.73 13.06 21.18
N GLY A 189 -2.42 14.27 20.70
CA GLY A 189 -1.71 14.46 19.43
C GLY A 189 -0.32 13.83 19.41
N TRP A 190 0.40 13.78 20.54
CA TRP A 190 1.70 13.08 20.61
C TRP A 190 1.59 11.59 20.32
N THR A 191 0.50 10.95 20.74
CA THR A 191 0.24 9.54 20.45
C THR A 191 -0.37 9.34 19.06
N ALA A 192 -1.28 10.23 18.64
CA ALA A 192 -1.93 10.19 17.34
C ALA A 192 -0.90 10.29 16.21
N GLN A 193 0.03 11.26 16.28
CA GLN A 193 1.06 11.42 15.26
C GLN A 193 1.97 10.17 15.12
N ILE A 194 2.27 9.45 16.20
CA ILE A 194 3.07 8.21 16.11
C ILE A 194 2.30 7.15 15.34
N PHE A 195 1.00 7.03 15.61
CA PHE A 195 0.13 6.11 14.90
C PHE A 195 -0.03 6.50 13.42
N GLU A 196 -0.29 7.77 13.12
CA GLU A 196 -0.45 8.31 11.77
C GLU A 196 0.80 8.06 10.92
N TRP A 197 1.96 8.55 11.37
CA TRP A 197 3.22 8.44 10.63
C TRP A 197 3.77 7.00 10.60
N GLY A 198 3.53 6.22 11.66
CA GLY A 198 3.81 4.79 11.64
C GLY A 198 2.97 4.05 10.61
N THR A 199 1.69 4.40 10.46
CA THR A 199 0.80 3.82 9.44
C THR A 199 1.21 4.25 8.04
N VAL A 200 1.55 5.53 7.82
CA VAL A 200 2.13 6.04 6.57
C VAL A 200 3.36 5.23 6.18
N TRP A 201 4.29 5.03 7.12
CA TRP A 201 5.50 4.23 6.89
C TRP A 201 5.15 2.79 6.50
N LEU A 202 4.31 2.11 7.28
CA LEU A 202 3.93 0.72 7.02
C LEU A 202 3.22 0.53 5.67
N LEU A 203 2.46 1.54 5.23
CA LEU A 203 1.64 1.43 4.03
C LEU A 203 2.38 1.86 2.75
N PHE A 204 3.21 2.90 2.82
CA PHE A 204 3.73 3.56 1.62
C PHE A 204 5.23 3.39 1.41
N GLN A 205 6.00 2.93 2.40
CA GLN A 205 7.45 2.82 2.21
C GLN A 205 7.79 1.83 1.10
N GLN A 206 8.68 2.26 0.21
CA GLN A 206 9.31 1.45 -0.82
C GLN A 206 10.81 1.63 -0.68
N ASP A 207 11.54 0.53 -0.46
CA ASP A 207 12.99 0.54 -0.21
C ASP A 207 13.43 1.53 0.89
N GLY A 208 12.60 1.69 1.92
CA GLY A 208 12.88 2.57 3.06
C GLY A 208 12.56 4.06 2.83
N LEU A 209 11.81 4.39 1.77
CA LEU A 209 11.46 5.76 1.42
C LEU A 209 9.96 5.90 1.16
N VAL A 210 9.37 7.00 1.61
CA VAL A 210 7.98 7.40 1.31
C VAL A 210 8.00 8.58 0.35
N SER A 211 7.46 8.41 -0.86
CA SER A 211 7.47 9.48 -1.86
C SER A 211 6.52 10.64 -1.49
N LYS A 212 6.89 11.86 -1.85
CA LYS A 212 6.05 13.05 -1.68
C LYS A 212 4.68 12.91 -2.34
N GLU A 213 4.64 12.31 -3.52
CA GLU A 213 3.39 12.12 -4.26
C GLU A 213 2.46 11.10 -3.58
N ASP A 214 2.99 9.98 -3.07
CA ASP A 214 2.17 9.02 -2.33
C ASP A 214 1.62 9.63 -1.04
N LEU A 215 2.43 10.43 -0.33
CA LEU A 215 1.97 11.16 0.85
C LEU A 215 0.92 12.22 0.52
N ARG A 216 1.08 12.97 -0.59
CA ARG A 216 0.07 13.93 -1.08
C ARG A 216 -1.26 13.23 -1.35
N ARG A 217 -1.22 12.07 -2.01
CA ARG A 217 -2.41 11.25 -2.32
C ARG A 217 -3.00 10.55 -1.11
N CYS A 218 -2.23 10.39 -0.03
CA CYS A 218 -2.77 10.01 1.27
C CYS A 218 -3.72 11.10 1.79
N TYR A 219 -3.36 12.38 1.71
CA TYR A 219 -4.21 13.48 2.19
C TYR A 219 -5.57 13.57 1.50
N ASP A 220 -5.67 13.28 0.20
CA ASP A 220 -6.96 13.23 -0.52
C ASP A 220 -7.62 11.84 -0.53
N GLY A 221 -6.97 10.83 0.05
CA GLY A 221 -7.45 9.45 0.15
C GLY A 221 -7.42 8.64 -1.14
N SER A 222 -6.99 9.23 -2.26
CA SER A 222 -7.04 8.57 -3.58
C SER A 222 -6.15 7.33 -3.67
N ILE A 223 -5.02 7.33 -2.96
CA ILE A 223 -4.06 6.21 -2.97
C ILE A 223 -4.63 4.92 -2.36
N PHE A 224 -5.57 5.02 -1.42
CA PHE A 224 -6.15 3.86 -0.75
C PHE A 224 -6.91 2.96 -1.73
N TYR A 225 -7.65 3.56 -2.65
CA TYR A 225 -8.38 2.86 -3.71
C TYR A 225 -7.42 2.14 -4.66
N GLU A 226 -6.33 2.81 -5.05
CA GLU A 226 -5.33 2.20 -5.91
C GLU A 226 -4.63 1.02 -5.22
N ILE A 227 -4.27 1.14 -3.94
CA ILE A 227 -3.70 0.04 -3.16
C ILE A 227 -4.66 -1.15 -3.14
N ARG A 228 -5.94 -0.91 -2.83
CA ARG A 228 -6.96 -1.96 -2.84
C ARG A 228 -7.08 -2.63 -4.22
N GLU A 229 -7.15 -1.84 -5.30
CA GLU A 229 -7.29 -2.35 -6.66
C GLU A 229 -6.08 -3.18 -7.10
N ARG A 230 -4.85 -2.70 -6.82
CA ARG A 230 -3.61 -3.45 -7.07
C ARG A 230 -3.63 -4.78 -6.33
N ARG A 231 -4.04 -4.80 -5.06
CA ARG A 231 -4.13 -6.00 -4.24
C ARG A 231 -5.19 -6.99 -4.74
N GLN A 232 -6.39 -6.51 -5.08
CA GLN A 232 -7.44 -7.34 -5.65
C GLN A 232 -7.04 -7.92 -7.01
N SER A 233 -6.37 -7.13 -7.85
CA SER A 233 -5.86 -7.57 -9.15
C SER A 233 -4.77 -8.63 -8.99
N ALA A 234 -3.84 -8.45 -8.05
CA ALA A 234 -2.84 -9.45 -7.72
C ALA A 234 -3.46 -10.75 -7.21
N ALA A 235 -4.45 -10.67 -6.31
CA ALA A 235 -5.17 -11.85 -5.81
C ALA A 235 -5.92 -12.60 -6.94
N LYS A 236 -6.58 -11.87 -7.85
CA LYS A 236 -7.22 -12.44 -9.04
C LYS A 236 -6.19 -13.11 -9.95
N PHE A 237 -5.07 -12.44 -10.21
CA PHE A 237 -3.98 -13.01 -11.02
C PHE A 237 -3.44 -14.30 -10.41
N ILE A 238 -3.12 -14.31 -9.11
CA ILE A 238 -2.66 -15.49 -8.38
C ILE A 238 -3.69 -16.62 -8.48
N SER A 239 -4.97 -16.33 -8.26
CA SER A 239 -6.05 -17.33 -8.36
C SER A 239 -6.27 -17.86 -9.78
N ARG A 240 -5.90 -17.08 -10.81
CA ARG A 240 -5.97 -17.50 -12.21
C ARG A 240 -4.81 -18.43 -12.56
N ILE A 241 -3.60 -18.12 -12.08
CA ILE A 241 -2.39 -18.87 -12.41
C ILE A 241 -2.23 -20.12 -11.55
N LEU A 242 -2.35 -20.01 -10.22
CA LEU A 242 -2.05 -21.10 -9.29
C LEU A 242 -3.29 -21.90 -8.93
N THR A 243 -3.13 -23.22 -8.81
CA THR A 243 -4.17 -24.09 -8.27
C THR A 243 -4.36 -23.85 -6.78
N GLU A 244 -5.46 -24.34 -6.22
CA GLU A 244 -5.67 -24.30 -4.77
C GLU A 244 -4.57 -25.04 -4.00
N GLU A 245 -4.13 -26.20 -4.51
CA GLU A 245 -3.01 -26.96 -3.96
C GLU A 245 -1.72 -26.12 -3.91
N GLU A 246 -1.37 -25.44 -5.01
CA GLU A 246 -0.18 -24.59 -5.08
C GLU A 246 -0.28 -23.37 -4.16
N ARG A 247 -1.45 -22.74 -4.08
CA ARG A 247 -1.68 -21.58 -3.20
C ARG A 247 -1.56 -21.96 -1.73
N THR A 248 -2.09 -23.12 -1.34
CA THR A 248 -1.98 -23.62 0.04
C THR A 248 -0.54 -23.94 0.39
N ALA A 249 0.16 -24.66 -0.49
CA ALA A 249 1.56 -25.03 -0.30
C ALA A 249 2.51 -23.81 -0.25
N ALA A 250 2.21 -22.78 -1.05
CA ALA A 250 3.01 -21.55 -1.13
C ALA A 250 2.43 -20.38 -0.35
N SER A 251 1.48 -20.63 0.56
CA SER A 251 0.76 -19.61 1.33
C SER A 251 1.72 -18.58 1.93
N ARG A 252 2.72 -19.03 2.69
CA ARG A 252 3.77 -18.18 3.32
C ARG A 252 4.54 -17.31 2.32
N ILE A 253 4.80 -17.81 1.12
CA ILE A 253 5.50 -17.07 0.06
C ILE A 253 4.57 -16.02 -0.54
N LEU A 254 3.27 -16.30 -0.64
CA LEU A 254 2.28 -15.43 -1.25
C LEU A 254 1.67 -14.40 -0.27
N GLU A 255 1.85 -14.57 1.05
CA GLU A 255 1.34 -13.64 2.07
C GLU A 255 1.68 -12.17 1.79
N PRO A 256 2.92 -11.80 1.42
CA PRO A 256 3.28 -10.40 1.18
C PRO A 256 2.46 -9.73 0.07
N ILE A 257 2.05 -10.48 -0.95
CA ILE A 257 1.31 -9.96 -2.11
C ILE A 257 -0.21 -10.11 -1.92
N THR A 258 -0.66 -11.12 -1.17
CA THR A 258 -2.09 -11.42 -1.00
C THR A 258 -2.70 -10.83 0.28
N GLY A 259 -1.91 -10.57 1.32
CA GLY A 259 -2.33 -10.09 2.65
C GLY A 259 -3.39 -10.93 3.39
N LYS A 260 -3.57 -12.20 3.00
CA LYS A 260 -4.28 -13.20 3.80
C LYS A 260 -3.28 -13.86 4.75
N GLN A 261 -3.53 -13.82 6.05
CA GLN A 261 -2.79 -14.63 7.02
C GLN A 261 -3.58 -15.90 7.35
N THR A 262 -2.88 -17.02 7.44
CA THR A 262 -3.29 -18.23 8.16
C THR A 262 -2.60 -18.26 9.53
N GLU A 263 -3.28 -18.76 10.56
CA GLU A 263 -2.96 -18.64 12.00
C GLU A 263 -1.59 -19.20 12.47
N THR A 264 -0.79 -19.80 11.59
CA THR A 264 0.41 -20.56 11.93
C THR A 264 1.70 -19.73 12.08
N SER A 265 1.59 -18.39 12.11
CA SER A 265 2.73 -17.48 11.88
C SER A 265 3.47 -16.98 13.13
N VAL A 266 3.09 -17.38 14.35
CA VAL A 266 3.73 -16.87 15.58
C VAL A 266 4.99 -17.66 15.99
N GLU A 267 5.16 -18.90 15.53
CA GLU A 267 6.20 -19.79 16.06
C GLU A 267 7.48 -19.84 15.20
N ALA A 268 7.41 -19.47 13.91
CA ALA A 268 8.50 -19.71 12.96
C ALA A 268 9.59 -18.61 12.89
N ILE A 269 9.45 -17.49 13.61
CA ILE A 269 10.38 -16.35 13.51
C ILE A 269 11.70 -16.58 14.28
N LYS A 270 11.82 -17.64 15.07
CA LYS A 270 13.00 -17.85 15.93
C LYS A 270 14.23 -18.49 15.26
N GLU A 271 14.14 -18.99 14.04
CA GLU A 271 15.26 -19.70 13.41
C GLU A 271 15.45 -19.31 11.95
N ASN A 272 16.24 -18.26 11.70
CA ASN A 272 17.34 -18.34 10.74
C ASN A 272 18.14 -17.04 10.66
N ASN A 273 19.39 -17.13 11.07
CA ASN A 273 20.42 -16.12 10.87
C ASN A 273 21.47 -16.72 9.93
N LYS A 274 21.50 -16.33 8.65
CA LYS A 274 22.70 -16.18 7.79
C LYS A 274 22.37 -15.80 6.33
N ARG A 275 23.03 -14.70 5.92
CA ARG A 275 23.61 -14.37 4.59
C ARG A 275 22.69 -14.31 3.35
N GLU A 276 22.37 -13.07 2.98
CA GLU A 276 22.65 -12.34 1.74
C GLU A 276 21.72 -11.12 1.75
N ALA A 277 22.01 -10.02 1.04
CA ALA A 277 21.16 -8.84 1.04
C ALA A 277 19.71 -9.26 0.71
N PRO A 278 18.74 -9.06 1.63
CA PRO A 278 17.45 -9.71 1.49
C PRO A 278 16.75 -9.09 0.31
N SER A 279 16.53 -9.88 -0.73
CA SER A 279 15.44 -9.56 -1.63
C SER A 279 14.20 -9.39 -0.79
N SER A 280 13.51 -8.26 -0.94
CA SER A 280 12.29 -7.98 -0.21
C SER A 280 11.35 -9.19 -0.24
N LEU A 281 10.60 -9.44 0.84
CA LEU A 281 9.64 -10.55 0.89
C LEU A 281 8.69 -10.54 -0.34
N VAL A 282 8.38 -9.34 -0.83
CA VAL A 282 7.66 -9.10 -2.08
C VAL A 282 8.43 -9.60 -3.30
N GLY A 283 9.74 -9.32 -3.41
CA GLY A 283 10.59 -9.83 -4.48
C GLY A 283 10.66 -11.36 -4.53
N THR A 284 10.71 -12.04 -3.38
CA THR A 284 10.64 -13.51 -3.30
C THR A 284 9.30 -14.03 -3.82
N ALA A 285 8.19 -13.41 -3.40
CA ALA A 285 6.85 -13.74 -3.84
C ALA A 285 6.65 -13.49 -5.35
N ALA A 286 7.18 -12.39 -5.86
CA ALA A 286 7.16 -12.03 -7.28
C ALA A 286 7.95 -13.05 -8.12
N ARG A 287 9.16 -13.42 -7.69
CA ARG A 287 9.96 -14.47 -8.37
C ARG A 287 9.27 -15.83 -8.38
N PHE A 288 8.64 -16.21 -7.27
CA PHE A 288 7.84 -17.42 -7.19
C PHE A 288 6.70 -17.40 -8.22
N MET A 289 5.95 -16.30 -8.28
CA MET A 289 4.87 -16.13 -9.25
C MET A 289 5.35 -16.11 -10.70
N ALA A 290 6.44 -15.38 -11.00
CA ALA A 290 7.02 -15.31 -12.33
C ALA A 290 7.47 -16.70 -12.83
N SER A 291 8.13 -17.48 -11.96
CA SER A 291 8.55 -18.85 -12.24
C SER A 291 7.38 -19.78 -12.55
N ARG A 292 6.31 -19.71 -11.75
CA ARG A 292 5.10 -20.53 -11.95
C ARG A 292 4.33 -20.12 -13.20
N PHE A 293 4.25 -18.82 -13.48
CA PHE A 293 3.66 -18.31 -14.71
C PHE A 293 4.43 -18.81 -15.94
N ALA A 294 5.76 -18.62 -15.98
CA ALA A 294 6.61 -19.08 -17.08
C ALA A 294 6.49 -20.59 -17.32
N ALA A 295 6.54 -21.38 -16.25
CA ALA A 295 6.37 -22.83 -16.32
C ALA A 295 5.02 -23.24 -16.90
N LYS A 296 3.92 -22.68 -16.38
CA LYS A 296 2.59 -23.04 -16.86
C LYS A 296 2.32 -22.55 -18.28
N GLU A 297 2.88 -21.40 -18.68
CA GLU A 297 2.88 -20.92 -20.07
C GLU A 297 3.62 -21.89 -21.01
N ALA A 298 4.79 -22.40 -20.60
CA ALA A 298 5.54 -23.37 -21.39
C ALA A 298 4.75 -24.68 -21.58
N VAL A 299 4.12 -25.19 -20.51
CA VAL A 299 3.26 -26.38 -20.58
C VAL A 299 2.02 -26.12 -21.45
N PHE A 300 1.36 -24.97 -21.26
CA PHE A 300 0.20 -24.56 -22.06
C PHE A 300 0.51 -24.54 -23.57
N LYS A 301 1.71 -24.08 -23.94
CA LYS A 301 2.15 -24.03 -25.35
C LYS A 301 2.56 -25.40 -25.90
N ALA A 302 3.07 -26.29 -25.05
CA ALA A 302 3.53 -27.62 -25.45
C ALA A 302 2.41 -28.67 -25.45
N ALA A 303 1.31 -28.43 -24.74
CA ALA A 303 0.22 -29.39 -24.61
C ALA A 303 -0.57 -29.52 -25.94
N PRO A 304 -0.96 -30.76 -26.32
CA PRO A 304 -1.75 -31.01 -27.54
C PRO A 304 -3.22 -30.58 -27.39
N ASP A 305 -3.73 -30.61 -26.16
CA ASP A 305 -5.12 -30.36 -25.83
C ASP A 305 -5.33 -28.92 -25.36
N ARG A 306 -6.56 -28.41 -25.48
CA ARG A 306 -6.92 -27.09 -24.95
C ARG A 306 -6.97 -27.13 -23.42
N ILE A 307 -5.88 -26.70 -22.80
CA ILE A 307 -5.71 -26.67 -21.34
C ILE A 307 -5.72 -25.22 -20.84
N GLY A 308 -5.86 -25.02 -19.54
CA GLY A 308 -5.68 -23.74 -18.86
C GLY A 308 -4.69 -23.88 -17.71
N PHE A 309 -4.31 -22.77 -17.09
CA PHE A 309 -3.33 -22.80 -15.99
C PHE A 309 -3.77 -23.62 -14.78
N GLN A 310 -5.07 -23.78 -14.56
CA GLN A 310 -5.63 -24.59 -13.48
C GLN A 310 -5.52 -26.10 -13.74
N ASP A 311 -5.31 -26.49 -14.99
CA ASP A 311 -5.10 -27.89 -15.37
C ASP A 311 -3.65 -28.33 -15.17
N VAL A 312 -2.75 -27.40 -14.84
CA VAL A 312 -1.31 -27.66 -14.66
C VAL A 312 -0.94 -27.43 -13.20
N ILE A 313 -0.24 -28.36 -12.57
CA ILE A 313 0.37 -28.18 -11.24
C ILE A 313 1.87 -28.26 -11.38
N ILE A 314 2.61 -27.32 -10.80
CA ILE A 314 4.07 -27.40 -10.75
C ILE A 314 4.52 -27.93 -9.39
N ARG A 315 5.27 -29.03 -9.40
CA ARG A 315 5.84 -29.68 -8.21
C ARG A 315 7.37 -29.73 -8.29
N LYS A 316 7.99 -30.17 -7.20
CA LYS A 316 9.43 -30.35 -7.06
C LYS A 316 9.66 -31.78 -6.55
N LYS A 317 10.53 -32.55 -7.22
CA LYS A 317 10.90 -33.89 -6.74
C LYS A 317 11.83 -33.78 -5.52
N PRO A 318 12.03 -34.86 -4.75
CA PRO A 318 12.99 -34.86 -3.63
C PRO A 318 14.42 -34.49 -4.04
N SER A 319 14.83 -34.80 -5.28
CA SER A 319 16.13 -34.40 -5.85
C SER A 319 16.26 -32.89 -6.08
N GLY A 320 15.13 -32.18 -6.09
CA GLY A 320 15.06 -30.74 -6.27
C GLY A 320 14.68 -30.29 -7.69
N GLU A 321 14.58 -31.20 -8.65
CA GLU A 321 14.13 -30.87 -10.01
C GLU A 321 12.64 -30.50 -10.04
N PRO A 322 12.25 -29.47 -10.79
CA PRO A 322 10.85 -29.15 -11.02
C PRO A 322 10.25 -30.10 -12.04
N PHE A 323 8.96 -30.39 -11.90
CA PHE A 323 8.17 -31.08 -12.91
C PHE A 323 6.74 -30.52 -12.90
N ALA A 324 6.03 -30.69 -14.00
CA ALA A 324 4.62 -30.34 -14.09
C ALA A 324 3.74 -31.58 -14.17
N ILE A 325 2.55 -31.49 -13.59
CA ILE A 325 1.49 -32.48 -13.73
C ILE A 325 0.37 -31.84 -14.54
N LEU A 326 0.01 -32.46 -15.65
CA LEU A 326 -1.15 -32.09 -16.44
C LEU A 326 -2.34 -32.94 -16.04
N LYS A 327 -3.37 -32.31 -15.45
CA LYS A 327 -4.59 -33.00 -14.98
C LYS A 327 -5.43 -33.48 -16.16
N ALA A 328 -5.89 -34.72 -16.08
CA ALA A 328 -6.85 -35.24 -17.03
C ALA A 328 -8.25 -34.61 -16.82
N LYS A 329 -8.89 -34.14 -17.89
CA LYS A 329 -10.21 -33.48 -17.82
C LYS A 329 -11.39 -34.44 -17.79
N ASP A 330 -11.21 -35.63 -18.35
CA ASP A 330 -12.34 -36.48 -18.75
C ASP A 330 -12.55 -37.68 -17.81
N GLY A 331 -11.80 -37.78 -16.71
CA GLY A 331 -11.85 -38.90 -15.76
C GLY A 331 -11.41 -40.26 -16.30
N ILE A 332 -11.15 -40.35 -17.62
CA ILE A 332 -10.75 -41.57 -18.33
C ILE A 332 -9.22 -41.63 -18.49
N ARG A 333 -8.58 -40.49 -18.75
CA ARG A 333 -7.10 -40.40 -18.90
C ARG A 333 -6.45 -40.22 -17.53
N GLN A 334 -5.21 -40.71 -17.38
CA GLN A 334 -4.40 -40.43 -16.20
C GLN A 334 -3.71 -39.06 -16.32
N ASP A 335 -3.38 -38.48 -15.18
CA ASP A 335 -2.54 -37.28 -15.12
C ASP A 335 -1.18 -37.56 -15.77
N ARG A 336 -0.68 -36.62 -16.57
CA ARG A 336 0.60 -36.77 -17.29
C ARG A 336 1.70 -35.96 -16.61
N GLU A 337 2.86 -36.58 -16.39
CA GLU A 337 4.08 -35.85 -16.00
C GLU A 337 4.66 -35.13 -17.23
N VAL A 338 5.03 -33.87 -17.03
CA VAL A 338 5.67 -33.01 -18.03
C VAL A 338 7.04 -32.63 -17.50
N LEU A 339 8.07 -32.94 -18.28
CA LEU A 339 9.44 -32.57 -17.95
C LEU A 339 9.57 -31.06 -18.03
N LEU A 340 10.17 -30.47 -17.00
CA LEU A 340 10.19 -29.02 -16.82
C LEU A 340 11.57 -28.56 -16.37
N SER A 341 12.05 -27.48 -16.97
CA SER A 341 13.18 -26.70 -16.47
C SER A 341 12.74 -25.25 -16.28
N ILE A 342 13.16 -24.62 -15.20
CA ILE A 342 12.81 -23.23 -14.87
C ILE A 342 14.10 -22.50 -14.49
N SER A 343 14.29 -21.30 -15.03
CA SER A 343 15.43 -20.42 -14.72
C SER A 343 14.96 -18.99 -14.52
N HIS A 344 15.69 -18.22 -13.69
CA HIS A 344 15.47 -16.78 -13.53
C HIS A 344 16.80 -16.05 -13.33
N ASP A 345 16.88 -14.78 -13.73
CA ASP A 345 18.05 -13.91 -13.51
C ASP A 345 17.74 -12.69 -12.63
N GLY A 346 16.47 -12.54 -12.20
CA GLY A 346 15.99 -11.41 -11.41
C GLY A 346 14.95 -10.60 -12.18
N ASP A 347 15.25 -10.27 -13.43
CA ASP A 347 14.39 -9.47 -14.31
C ASP A 347 13.49 -10.36 -15.18
N TYR A 348 13.97 -11.56 -15.52
CA TYR A 348 13.28 -12.53 -16.35
C TYR A 348 13.12 -13.88 -15.66
N ALA A 349 12.02 -14.56 -15.98
CA ALA A 349 11.80 -15.97 -15.67
C ALA A 349 11.51 -16.72 -16.97
N THR A 350 12.23 -17.81 -17.20
CA THR A 350 12.09 -18.66 -18.38
C THR A 350 11.80 -20.09 -17.97
N ALA A 351 11.05 -20.81 -18.80
CA ALA A 351 10.80 -22.23 -18.58
C ALA A 351 10.75 -22.98 -19.90
N VAL A 352 11.20 -24.24 -19.86
CA VAL A 352 11.14 -25.19 -20.97
C VAL A 352 10.32 -26.38 -20.50
N ALA A 353 9.30 -26.76 -21.28
CA ALA A 353 8.44 -27.89 -21.00
C ALA A 353 8.47 -28.90 -22.15
N ILE A 354 8.57 -30.19 -21.81
CA ILE A 354 8.48 -31.30 -22.77
C ILE A 354 7.30 -32.18 -22.35
N VAL A 355 6.25 -32.16 -23.17
CA VAL A 355 5.03 -32.96 -22.96
C VAL A 355 5.11 -34.19 -23.84
N ALA A 356 5.14 -35.38 -23.25
CA ALA A 356 5.08 -36.63 -24.00
C ALA A 356 3.64 -36.86 -24.51
N LEU A 357 3.50 -37.20 -25.79
CA LEU A 357 2.25 -37.66 -26.39
C LEU A 357 2.20 -39.20 -26.27
N ASP A 358 1.01 -39.78 -26.08
CA ASP A 358 0.85 -41.23 -25.87
C ASP A 358 1.48 -42.08 -27.00
N GLU A 359 1.64 -41.53 -28.20
CA GLU A 359 2.33 -42.16 -29.33
C GLU A 359 3.84 -42.37 -29.10
N ALA A 360 4.49 -41.57 -28.25
CA ALA A 360 5.93 -41.64 -28.00
C ALA A 360 6.34 -42.81 -27.08
N TYR A 361 5.39 -43.35 -26.30
CA TYR A 361 5.60 -44.54 -25.48
C TYR A 361 5.21 -45.84 -26.19
N ALA A 362 4.60 -45.77 -27.37
CA ALA A 362 4.07 -46.95 -28.08
C ALA A 362 5.12 -47.77 -28.84
N THR A 363 6.40 -47.36 -28.84
CA THR A 363 7.49 -48.09 -29.49
C THR A 363 8.60 -48.41 -28.48
N GLU A 364 8.45 -49.51 -27.74
CA GLU A 364 9.63 -50.25 -27.33
C GLU A 364 10.35 -50.75 -28.60
N PRO A 365 11.67 -50.55 -28.75
CA PRO A 365 12.39 -51.17 -29.84
C PRO A 365 12.35 -52.68 -29.60
N GLN A 366 11.70 -53.41 -30.52
CA GLN A 366 11.88 -54.86 -30.61
C GLN A 366 13.38 -55.10 -30.74
N GLN A 367 13.97 -55.70 -29.71
CA GLN A 367 15.35 -56.17 -29.73
C GLN A 367 15.50 -57.08 -30.96
N GLN A 368 16.27 -56.60 -31.95
CA GLN A 368 16.74 -57.43 -33.07
C GLN A 368 18.05 -58.10 -32.70
#